data_AF-A0A2D5Q826-F1
#
_entry.id   AF-A0A2D5Q826-F1
#
_cell.length_a   1.000
_cell.length_b   1.000
_cell.length_c   1.000
_cell.angle_alpha   90.00
_cell.angle_beta   90.00
_cell.angle_gamma   90.00
#
_symmetry.space_group_name_H-M   'P 1'
#
loop_
_entity.id
_entity.type
_entity.pdbx_description
1 polymer ?
#
loop_
_entity_poly.entity_id
_entity_poly.type
_entity_poly.pdbx_seq_one_letter_code
_entity_poly.pdbx_strand_id
1 'polypeptide(L)'
;SETADYDEDGVGDNADAFPQDPFETADTDMDGVGDNADLFPDDATQTTDGDGDGYGDNASGSNPDAFPEDANEWVDTDGDGVGDNGDAFANDATQTTDADGDGYGDNIQGTNPDLFINEATQWADADNDGYGDNPDGVNADVFPEDPTEWADSDGDGVGDNADAFPNDASETLDSDGDGMGDNEQAVLEAKLAKEEEEAAAAAQRNMLIGIGLVMIIITAAVVVVLRKRMADEGQAVEKDFGASGLPSGMPDMNAQPAAIYGATTTAMPDMTAQPAAVQPVDNSALSALTEPDPVAAPAAVQPEPVAAPAEPTVVNQWTDENGHTWRVMSDGTNRWWNGTDWQKV
;
A
#
# COMPACT_ATOMS: atom_id res chain seq x y z
N SER A 1 -22.21 82.66 3.45
CA SER A 1 -22.69 82.78 2.06
C SER A 1 -21.51 82.53 1.20
N GLU A 2 -21.65 81.60 0.27
CA GLU A 2 -20.73 81.41 -0.85
C GLU A 2 -20.48 82.73 -1.56
N THR A 3 -19.24 83.02 -1.94
CA THR A 3 -18.91 84.25 -2.70
C THR A 3 -18.04 84.00 -3.92
N ALA A 4 -17.57 82.76 -4.11
CA ALA A 4 -16.74 82.35 -5.22
C ALA A 4 -17.10 80.91 -5.61
N ASP A 5 -16.98 80.65 -6.90
CA ASP A 5 -17.17 79.40 -7.62
C ASP A 5 -16.19 79.57 -8.78
N TYR A 6 -14.95 79.13 -8.56
CA TYR A 6 -13.80 79.54 -9.36
C TYR A 6 -13.71 78.81 -10.70
N ASP A 7 -14.19 77.57 -10.77
CA ASP A 7 -14.20 76.74 -11.97
C ASP A 7 -15.59 76.61 -12.63
N GLU A 8 -16.62 77.22 -12.04
CA GLU A 8 -17.97 77.39 -12.60
C GLU A 8 -18.75 76.07 -12.76
N ASP A 9 -18.51 75.08 -11.90
CA ASP A 9 -19.20 73.78 -11.95
C ASP A 9 -20.53 73.74 -11.15
N GLY A 10 -20.78 74.79 -10.36
CA GLY A 10 -22.01 74.99 -9.60
C GLY A 10 -21.95 74.56 -8.14
N VAL A 11 -20.82 74.03 -7.66
CA VAL A 11 -20.46 73.93 -6.25
C VAL A 11 -19.53 75.10 -5.92
N GLY A 12 -19.76 75.79 -4.80
CA GLY A 12 -18.94 76.95 -4.48
C GLY A 12 -17.71 76.59 -3.66
N ASP A 13 -16.64 77.39 -3.80
CA ASP A 13 -15.29 77.11 -3.28
C ASP A 13 -15.23 76.67 -1.80
N ASN A 14 -16.18 77.05 -0.93
CA ASN A 14 -16.16 76.64 0.48
C ASN A 14 -16.71 75.23 0.76
N ALA A 15 -17.51 74.71 -0.15
CA ALA A 15 -18.13 73.38 -0.06
C ALA A 15 -17.50 72.39 -1.05
N ASP A 16 -16.71 72.90 -1.99
CA ASP A 16 -16.00 72.15 -3.01
C ASP A 16 -14.64 71.66 -2.50
N ALA A 17 -14.40 70.35 -2.62
CA ALA A 17 -13.11 69.74 -2.28
C ALA A 17 -12.01 70.12 -3.28
N PHE A 18 -12.37 70.41 -4.53
CA PHE A 18 -11.44 70.78 -5.61
C PHE A 18 -11.87 72.08 -6.33
N PRO A 19 -11.74 73.27 -5.69
CA PRO A 19 -12.20 74.56 -6.24
C PRO A 19 -11.51 75.07 -7.52
N GLN A 20 -10.73 74.25 -8.21
CA GLN A 20 -10.07 74.59 -9.46
C GLN A 20 -10.28 73.52 -10.53
N ASP A 21 -10.96 72.42 -10.23
CA ASP A 21 -11.25 71.34 -11.15
C ASP A 21 -12.77 71.20 -11.33
N PRO A 22 -13.35 71.72 -12.42
CA PRO A 22 -14.79 71.71 -12.63
C PRO A 22 -15.38 70.31 -12.87
N PHE A 23 -14.56 69.26 -12.83
CA PHE A 23 -14.99 67.87 -12.94
C PHE A 23 -14.97 67.14 -11.60
N GLU A 24 -14.49 67.76 -10.52
CA GLU A 24 -14.39 67.14 -9.19
C GLU A 24 -14.94 68.08 -8.13
N THR A 25 -15.87 67.60 -7.30
CA THR A 25 -16.49 68.44 -6.25
C THR A 25 -16.42 67.82 -4.86
N ALA A 26 -16.14 66.52 -4.80
CA ALA A 26 -16.17 65.70 -3.60
C ALA A 26 -14.92 64.83 -3.52
N ASP A 27 -14.46 64.60 -2.30
CA ASP A 27 -13.34 63.76 -1.89
C ASP A 27 -13.81 63.03 -0.63
N THR A 28 -14.50 61.90 -0.82
CA THR A 28 -15.31 61.27 0.22
C THR A 28 -14.42 60.67 1.33
N ASP A 29 -13.25 60.16 0.98
CA ASP A 29 -12.31 59.53 1.92
C ASP A 29 -11.08 60.40 2.26
N MET A 30 -10.95 61.57 1.63
CA MET A 30 -9.94 62.61 1.90
C MET A 30 -8.51 62.22 1.50
N ASP A 31 -8.36 61.46 0.44
CA ASP A 31 -7.06 61.00 -0.05
C ASP A 31 -6.41 61.95 -1.08
N GLY A 32 -7.21 62.89 -1.59
CA GLY A 32 -6.80 63.93 -2.53
C GLY A 32 -7.04 63.61 -4.00
N VAL A 33 -7.71 62.50 -4.33
CA VAL A 33 -8.31 62.21 -5.63
C VAL A 33 -9.82 62.45 -5.53
N GLY A 34 -10.41 63.09 -6.52
CA GLY A 34 -11.84 63.39 -6.49
C GLY A 34 -12.69 62.17 -6.83
N ASP A 35 -13.88 62.08 -6.22
CA ASP A 35 -14.80 60.93 -6.33
C ASP A 35 -15.13 60.53 -7.78
N ASN A 36 -15.02 61.43 -8.78
CA ASN A 36 -15.30 61.07 -10.18
C ASN A 36 -14.10 60.44 -10.90
N ALA A 37 -12.88 60.69 -10.43
CA ALA A 37 -11.64 60.11 -10.94
C ALA A 37 -11.17 58.90 -10.13
N ASP A 38 -11.61 58.81 -8.87
CA ASP A 38 -11.30 57.72 -7.95
C ASP A 38 -12.16 56.48 -8.22
N LEU A 39 -11.51 55.33 -8.44
CA LEU A 39 -12.20 54.04 -8.59
C LEU A 39 -12.63 53.43 -7.24
N PHE A 40 -12.11 53.94 -6.12
CA PHE A 40 -12.43 53.53 -4.76
C PHE A 40 -12.78 54.72 -3.82
N PRO A 41 -13.84 55.51 -4.10
CA PRO A 41 -14.12 56.77 -3.38
C PRO A 41 -14.34 56.70 -1.85
N ASP A 42 -14.44 55.50 -1.29
CA ASP A 42 -14.65 55.26 0.14
C ASP A 42 -13.38 54.67 0.82
N ASP A 43 -12.28 54.47 0.09
CA ASP A 43 -11.02 53.87 0.55
C ASP A 43 -9.80 54.71 0.18
N ALA A 44 -9.40 55.57 1.12
CA ALA A 44 -8.29 56.52 0.96
C ALA A 44 -6.90 55.90 0.73
N THR A 45 -6.82 54.58 0.60
CA THR A 45 -5.58 53.87 0.32
C THR A 45 -5.52 53.31 -1.11
N GLN A 46 -6.61 53.37 -1.87
CA GLN A 46 -6.72 52.89 -3.24
C GLN A 46 -7.35 53.97 -4.12
N THR A 47 -6.85 54.11 -5.36
CA THR A 47 -7.41 55.10 -6.31
C THR A 47 -7.52 54.59 -7.75
N THR A 48 -6.77 53.54 -8.08
CA THR A 48 -6.69 52.97 -9.41
C THR A 48 -6.92 51.47 -9.36
N ASP A 49 -7.53 50.95 -10.43
CA ASP A 49 -7.82 49.54 -10.69
C ASP A 49 -7.54 49.37 -12.20
N GLY A 50 -6.36 48.83 -12.49
CA GLY A 50 -5.76 48.83 -13.82
C GLY A 50 -6.50 47.94 -14.82
N ASP A 51 -7.06 46.84 -14.34
CA ASP A 51 -7.67 45.80 -15.16
C ASP A 51 -9.19 45.63 -14.95
N GLY A 52 -9.74 46.31 -13.94
CA GLY A 52 -11.16 46.43 -13.69
C GLY A 52 -11.77 45.29 -12.87
N ASP A 53 -10.98 44.60 -12.04
CA ASP A 53 -11.43 43.48 -11.23
C ASP A 53 -12.00 43.89 -9.86
N GLY A 54 -11.83 45.16 -9.49
CA GLY A 54 -12.30 45.73 -8.23
C GLY A 54 -11.33 45.59 -7.05
N TYR A 55 -10.08 45.20 -7.28
CA TYR A 55 -8.97 45.29 -6.34
C TYR A 55 -8.06 46.46 -6.75
N GLY A 56 -7.47 47.12 -5.76
CA GLY A 56 -6.77 48.39 -6.02
C GLY A 56 -5.27 48.20 -6.24
N ASP A 57 -4.71 48.88 -7.24
CA ASP A 57 -3.30 48.71 -7.67
C ASP A 57 -2.27 49.14 -6.62
N ASN A 58 -2.66 49.93 -5.61
CA ASN A 58 -1.72 50.37 -4.59
C ASN A 58 -1.37 49.21 -3.65
N ALA A 59 -0.21 48.60 -3.88
CA ALA A 59 0.30 47.47 -3.08
C ALA A 59 0.38 47.72 -1.55
N SER A 60 0.33 48.98 -1.10
CA SER A 60 0.31 49.33 0.35
C SER A 60 -1.09 49.67 0.88
N GLY A 61 -2.13 49.60 0.07
CA GLY A 61 -3.50 49.91 0.44
C GLY A 61 -4.28 48.73 1.01
N SER A 62 -5.57 48.94 1.27
CA SER A 62 -6.52 47.86 1.56
C SER A 62 -6.66 46.98 0.34
N ASN A 63 -6.82 45.67 0.55
CA ASN A 63 -7.12 44.71 -0.51
C ASN A 63 -6.30 44.97 -1.79
N PRO A 64 -4.96 45.06 -1.69
CA PRO A 64 -4.14 45.40 -2.83
C PRO A 64 -4.21 44.28 -3.86
N ASP A 65 -4.25 44.68 -5.11
CA ASP A 65 -4.11 43.75 -6.23
C ASP A 65 -2.64 43.35 -6.40
N ALA A 66 -2.39 42.03 -6.33
CA ALA A 66 -1.07 41.45 -6.59
C ALA A 66 -0.72 41.42 -8.10
N PHE A 67 -1.72 41.44 -8.99
CA PHE A 67 -1.56 41.38 -10.45
C PHE A 67 -2.38 42.47 -11.19
N PRO A 68 -1.98 43.76 -11.11
CA PRO A 68 -2.70 44.91 -11.71
C PRO A 68 -2.92 44.94 -13.24
N GLU A 69 -2.57 43.87 -13.95
CA GLU A 69 -2.74 43.72 -15.39
C GLU A 69 -3.56 42.46 -15.76
N ASP A 70 -4.02 41.65 -14.79
CA ASP A 70 -4.80 40.44 -14.99
C ASP A 70 -6.04 40.36 -14.09
N ALA A 71 -7.17 40.79 -14.64
CA ALA A 71 -8.44 40.85 -13.92
C ALA A 71 -9.00 39.50 -13.40
N ASN A 72 -8.30 38.39 -13.60
CA ASN A 72 -8.64 37.08 -13.04
C ASN A 72 -7.78 36.70 -11.84
N GLU A 73 -6.77 37.49 -11.47
CA GLU A 73 -5.83 37.20 -10.40
C GLU A 73 -5.59 38.45 -9.55
N TRP A 74 -5.84 38.39 -8.26
CA TRP A 74 -5.65 39.55 -7.37
C TRP A 74 -4.99 39.23 -6.03
N VAL A 75 -4.92 37.95 -5.67
CA VAL A 75 -4.22 37.45 -4.47
C VAL A 75 -3.08 36.54 -4.90
N ASP A 76 -1.94 36.67 -4.24
CA ASP A 76 -0.80 35.76 -4.28
C ASP A 76 -0.45 35.42 -2.82
N THR A 77 -1.04 34.35 -2.31
CA THR A 77 -1.03 34.04 -0.88
C THR A 77 0.35 33.61 -0.38
N ASP A 78 1.13 32.92 -1.20
CA ASP A 78 2.46 32.41 -0.83
C ASP A 78 3.64 33.18 -1.45
N GLY A 79 3.36 34.09 -2.39
CA GLY A 79 4.32 35.05 -2.93
C GLY A 79 5.21 34.48 -4.02
N ASP A 80 4.76 33.46 -4.75
CA ASP A 80 5.54 32.82 -5.81
C ASP A 80 5.35 33.44 -7.20
N GLY A 81 4.39 34.36 -7.33
CA GLY A 81 4.07 35.09 -8.55
C GLY A 81 3.07 34.40 -9.46
N VAL A 82 2.37 33.35 -9.01
CA VAL A 82 1.14 32.82 -9.62
C VAL A 82 -0.04 33.20 -8.73
N GLY A 83 -1.12 33.70 -9.33
CA GLY A 83 -2.28 34.12 -8.57
C GLY A 83 -3.09 32.94 -8.05
N ASP A 84 -3.70 33.11 -6.88
CA ASP A 84 -4.44 32.07 -6.16
C ASP A 84 -5.56 31.40 -7.00
N ASN A 85 -6.12 32.07 -8.02
CA ASN A 85 -7.20 31.48 -8.83
C ASN A 85 -6.65 30.52 -9.89
N GLY A 86 -5.41 30.74 -10.34
CA GLY A 86 -4.70 29.94 -11.32
C GLY A 86 -3.69 28.97 -10.72
N ASP A 87 -3.37 29.13 -9.44
CA ASP A 87 -2.44 28.30 -8.71
C ASP A 87 -3.11 27.04 -8.10
N ALA A 88 -2.63 25.87 -8.50
CA ALA A 88 -3.08 24.60 -7.91
C ALA A 88 -2.70 24.46 -6.41
N PHE A 89 -1.68 25.20 -5.97
CA PHE A 89 -1.08 25.13 -4.64
C PHE A 89 -0.87 26.52 -4.01
N ALA A 90 -1.91 27.35 -3.98
CA ALA A 90 -1.90 28.74 -3.46
C ALA A 90 -1.35 28.99 -2.04
N ASN A 91 -0.86 27.97 -1.31
CA ASN A 91 -0.21 28.13 0.00
C ASN A 91 1.20 27.52 0.03
N ASP A 92 1.73 27.06 -1.09
CA ASP A 92 3.05 26.47 -1.24
C ASP A 92 3.78 27.04 -2.46
N ALA A 93 4.56 28.10 -2.19
CA ALA A 93 5.34 28.84 -3.17
C ALA A 93 6.40 28.02 -3.96
N THR A 94 6.48 26.72 -3.70
CA THR A 94 7.36 25.80 -4.42
C THR A 94 6.64 24.97 -5.46
N GLN A 95 5.31 25.01 -5.50
CA GLN A 95 4.44 24.26 -6.42
C GLN A 95 3.42 25.22 -7.02
N THR A 96 3.14 25.09 -8.32
CA THR A 96 2.15 25.94 -9.01
C THR A 96 1.19 25.16 -9.91
N THR A 97 1.56 23.93 -10.25
CA THR A 97 0.88 23.11 -11.25
C THR A 97 0.67 21.71 -10.74
N ASP A 98 -0.52 21.17 -11.01
CA ASP A 98 -0.96 19.80 -10.72
C ASP A 98 -1.54 19.23 -12.03
N ALA A 99 -0.72 18.55 -12.82
CA ALA A 99 -1.08 18.19 -14.19
C ALA A 99 -2.17 17.11 -14.27
N ASP A 100 -2.25 16.21 -13.29
CA ASP A 100 -3.20 15.10 -13.28
C ASP A 100 -4.28 15.20 -12.18
N GLY A 101 -4.16 16.17 -11.28
CA GLY A 101 -5.18 16.54 -10.31
C GLY A 101 -5.16 15.68 -9.05
N ASP A 102 -4.02 15.09 -8.70
CA ASP A 102 -3.88 14.21 -7.53
C ASP A 102 -3.52 14.94 -6.23
N GLY A 103 -3.19 16.24 -6.33
CA GLY A 103 -2.81 17.09 -5.21
C GLY A 103 -1.33 17.01 -4.84
N TYR A 104 -0.47 16.46 -5.70
CA TYR A 104 0.99 16.54 -5.64
C TYR A 104 1.49 17.44 -6.77
N GLY A 105 2.48 18.28 -6.47
CA GLY A 105 2.86 19.34 -7.41
C GLY A 105 3.95 18.91 -8.39
N ASP A 106 3.81 19.32 -9.66
CA ASP A 106 4.70 18.88 -10.75
C ASP A 106 6.16 19.36 -10.60
N ASN A 107 6.43 20.39 -9.79
CA ASN A 107 7.78 20.90 -9.62
C ASN A 107 8.60 19.94 -8.77
N ILE A 108 9.49 19.17 -9.42
CA ILE A 108 10.37 18.18 -8.78
C ILE A 108 11.26 18.74 -7.63
N GLN A 109 11.50 20.05 -7.61
CA GLN A 109 12.28 20.71 -6.56
C GLN A 109 11.40 21.31 -5.43
N GLY A 110 10.09 21.24 -5.58
CA GLY A 110 9.14 21.73 -4.61
C GLY A 110 8.89 20.76 -3.46
N THR A 111 8.01 21.17 -2.56
CA THR A 111 7.54 20.32 -1.47
C THR A 111 6.65 19.23 -2.05
N ASN A 112 6.79 18.00 -1.56
CA ASN A 112 6.00 16.83 -1.96
C ASN A 112 5.78 16.75 -3.49
N PRO A 113 6.86 16.69 -4.28
CA PRO A 113 6.74 16.70 -5.73
C PRO A 113 6.07 15.41 -6.22
N ASP A 114 5.31 15.54 -7.29
CA ASP A 114 4.78 14.42 -8.05
C ASP A 114 5.88 13.82 -8.95
N LEU A 115 6.19 12.55 -8.74
CA LEU A 115 7.12 11.78 -9.57
C LEU A 115 6.46 11.17 -10.82
N PHE A 116 5.13 11.19 -10.90
CA PHE A 116 4.31 10.63 -11.98
C PHE A 116 3.24 11.61 -12.49
N ILE A 117 3.67 12.79 -12.95
CA ILE A 117 2.92 13.95 -13.53
C ILE A 117 1.70 13.65 -14.45
N ASN A 118 1.50 12.41 -14.93
CA ASN A 118 0.37 12.05 -15.79
C ASN A 118 -0.42 10.83 -15.29
N GLU A 119 -0.21 10.38 -14.05
CA GLU A 119 -0.85 9.22 -13.45
C GLU A 119 -1.29 9.54 -12.03
N ALA A 120 -2.48 10.13 -11.90
CA ALA A 120 -3.04 10.64 -10.64
C ALA A 120 -3.23 9.62 -9.51
N THR A 121 -2.90 8.36 -9.77
CA THR A 121 -2.91 7.31 -8.76
C THR A 121 -1.53 7.00 -8.18
N GLN A 122 -0.48 7.64 -8.69
CA GLN A 122 0.91 7.49 -8.26
C GLN A 122 1.55 8.87 -8.14
N TRP A 123 2.34 9.09 -7.09
CA TRP A 123 3.06 10.36 -6.88
C TRP A 123 4.47 10.18 -6.31
N ALA A 124 4.79 8.98 -5.81
CA ALA A 124 6.04 8.66 -5.13
C ALA A 124 6.67 7.39 -5.69
N ASP A 125 7.99 7.34 -5.69
CA ASP A 125 8.89 6.31 -6.24
C ASP A 125 10.17 6.40 -5.41
N ALA A 126 10.19 5.66 -4.31
CA ALA A 126 11.19 5.80 -3.26
C ALA A 126 12.58 5.26 -3.67
N ASP A 127 12.63 4.28 -4.57
CA ASP A 127 13.88 3.66 -5.02
C ASP A 127 14.29 4.00 -6.47
N ASN A 128 13.46 4.76 -7.18
CA ASN A 128 13.68 5.27 -8.52
C ASN A 128 13.70 4.20 -9.61
N ASP A 129 12.90 3.15 -9.47
CA ASP A 129 12.74 2.10 -10.47
C ASP A 129 11.65 2.42 -11.53
N GLY A 130 10.82 3.42 -11.26
CA GLY A 130 9.75 3.89 -12.14
C GLY A 130 8.39 3.21 -11.94
N TYR A 131 8.22 2.43 -10.88
CA TYR A 131 6.94 1.96 -10.35
C TYR A 131 6.57 2.81 -9.13
N GLY A 132 5.27 3.02 -8.93
CA GLY A 132 4.82 3.98 -7.93
C GLY A 132 4.52 3.34 -6.58
N ASP A 133 4.94 3.98 -5.49
CA ASP A 133 4.84 3.46 -4.12
C ASP A 133 3.39 3.34 -3.62
N ASN A 134 2.41 3.97 -4.26
CA ASN A 134 1.03 3.91 -3.81
C ASN A 134 0.45 2.53 -4.14
N PRO A 135 0.12 1.68 -3.14
CA PRO A 135 -0.35 0.32 -3.37
C PRO A 135 -1.71 0.24 -4.06
N ASP A 136 -2.50 1.32 -3.99
CA ASP A 136 -3.81 1.42 -4.65
C ASP A 136 -3.72 2.00 -6.07
N GLY A 137 -2.52 2.36 -6.53
CA GLY A 137 -2.30 2.99 -7.82
C GLY A 137 -2.03 2.04 -8.97
N VAL A 138 -2.01 2.60 -10.18
CA VAL A 138 -1.64 1.86 -11.40
C VAL A 138 -0.16 1.51 -11.34
N ASN A 139 0.20 0.28 -11.71
CA ASN A 139 1.58 -0.23 -11.66
C ASN A 139 2.25 0.04 -10.31
N ALA A 140 1.52 -0.26 -9.22
CA ALA A 140 2.05 -0.10 -7.88
C ALA A 140 3.27 -0.99 -7.64
N ASP A 141 4.28 -0.42 -6.98
CA ASP A 141 5.45 -1.11 -6.52
C ASP A 141 5.15 -1.91 -5.25
N VAL A 142 5.35 -3.22 -5.31
CA VAL A 142 5.19 -4.14 -4.17
C VAL A 142 6.40 -4.09 -3.23
N PHE A 143 7.58 -3.67 -3.71
CA PHE A 143 8.79 -3.50 -2.92
C PHE A 143 9.40 -2.08 -3.07
N PRO A 144 8.78 -1.03 -2.50
CA PRO A 144 9.17 0.40 -2.65
C PRO A 144 10.60 0.82 -2.27
N GLU A 145 11.44 -0.11 -1.84
CA GLU A 145 12.81 0.17 -1.37
C GLU A 145 13.84 -0.73 -2.09
N ASP A 146 13.40 -1.57 -3.03
CA ASP A 146 14.25 -2.45 -3.82
C ASP A 146 14.06 -2.18 -5.32
N PRO A 147 14.95 -1.39 -5.94
CA PRO A 147 14.77 -0.93 -7.32
C PRO A 147 14.97 -2.04 -8.36
N THR A 148 15.12 -3.28 -7.91
CA THR A 148 15.21 -4.47 -8.74
C THR A 148 13.98 -5.35 -8.67
N GLU A 149 12.98 -5.05 -7.83
CA GLU A 149 11.78 -5.84 -7.63
C GLU A 149 10.55 -4.93 -7.49
N TRP A 150 9.60 -4.98 -8.43
CA TRP A 150 8.38 -4.15 -8.36
C TRP A 150 7.08 -4.95 -8.27
N ALA A 151 7.15 -6.27 -8.48
CA ALA A 151 5.98 -7.15 -8.56
C ALA A 151 6.21 -8.45 -7.78
N ASP A 152 5.14 -8.97 -7.19
CA ASP A 152 5.06 -10.28 -6.52
C ASP A 152 3.77 -10.95 -7.00
N SER A 153 3.88 -11.72 -8.07
CA SER A 153 2.74 -12.22 -8.84
C SER A 153 1.94 -13.30 -8.10
N ASP A 154 2.55 -14.01 -7.15
CA ASP A 154 1.87 -15.04 -6.35
C ASP A 154 1.74 -14.72 -4.85
N GLY A 155 2.37 -13.63 -4.39
CA GLY A 155 2.21 -13.09 -3.05
C GLY A 155 3.01 -13.83 -1.99
N ASP A 156 4.12 -14.47 -2.36
CA ASP A 156 4.96 -15.24 -1.44
C ASP A 156 6.07 -14.41 -0.76
N GLY A 157 6.24 -13.17 -1.21
CA GLY A 157 7.19 -12.20 -0.67
C GLY A 157 8.57 -12.20 -1.33
N VAL A 158 8.77 -12.98 -2.39
CA VAL A 158 9.94 -12.87 -3.28
C VAL A 158 9.48 -12.15 -4.56
N GLY A 159 10.22 -11.11 -4.96
CA GLY A 159 9.86 -10.38 -6.17
C GLY A 159 10.06 -11.21 -7.44
N ASP A 160 9.22 -10.94 -8.45
CA ASP A 160 9.16 -11.67 -9.72
C ASP A 160 10.51 -11.76 -10.45
N ASN A 161 11.45 -10.82 -10.23
CA ASN A 161 12.75 -10.85 -10.90
C ASN A 161 13.77 -11.76 -10.17
N ALA A 162 13.63 -11.92 -8.86
CA ALA A 162 14.42 -12.83 -8.04
C ALA A 162 13.82 -14.23 -7.95
N ASP A 163 12.53 -14.37 -8.20
CA ASP A 163 11.82 -15.63 -8.13
C ASP A 163 12.03 -16.51 -9.37
N ALA A 164 12.50 -17.75 -9.16
CA ALA A 164 12.62 -18.76 -10.21
C ALA A 164 11.25 -19.26 -10.70
N PHE A 165 10.20 -19.16 -9.87
CA PHE A 165 8.83 -19.57 -10.17
C PHE A 165 7.79 -18.48 -9.79
N PRO A 166 7.76 -17.32 -10.48
CA PRO A 166 6.94 -16.14 -10.12
C PRO A 166 5.41 -16.32 -10.05
N ASN A 167 4.89 -17.53 -10.25
CA ASN A 167 3.46 -17.80 -10.23
C ASN A 167 3.12 -19.02 -9.35
N ASP A 168 4.08 -19.49 -8.56
CA ASP A 168 3.94 -20.60 -7.62
C ASP A 168 4.55 -20.24 -6.27
N ALA A 169 3.69 -19.69 -5.40
CA ALA A 169 4.02 -19.26 -4.03
C ALA A 169 4.57 -20.38 -3.11
N SER A 170 4.70 -21.60 -3.62
CA SER A 170 5.32 -22.72 -2.91
C SER A 170 6.77 -22.99 -3.33
N GLU A 171 7.30 -22.31 -4.34
CA GLU A 171 8.64 -22.50 -4.88
C GLU A 171 9.29 -21.16 -5.23
N THR A 172 10.45 -20.85 -4.66
CA THR A 172 11.16 -19.58 -4.98
C THR A 172 12.53 -19.79 -5.60
N LEU A 173 13.08 -21.01 -5.54
CA LEU A 173 14.47 -21.33 -5.87
C LEU A 173 14.53 -22.57 -6.76
N ASP A 174 15.37 -22.50 -7.79
CA ASP A 174 15.82 -23.62 -8.63
C ASP A 174 17.35 -23.70 -8.53
N SER A 175 17.85 -24.36 -7.48
CA SER A 175 19.27 -24.35 -7.16
C SER A 175 20.14 -25.06 -8.20
N ASP A 176 19.60 -26.01 -8.96
CA ASP A 176 20.34 -26.77 -9.97
C ASP A 176 19.98 -26.44 -11.43
N GLY A 177 19.01 -25.56 -11.63
CA GLY A 177 18.62 -25.01 -12.93
C GLY A 177 17.90 -26.03 -13.81
N ASP A 178 17.23 -27.01 -13.21
CA ASP A 178 16.57 -28.10 -13.92
C ASP A 178 15.07 -27.84 -14.20
N GLY A 179 14.54 -26.74 -13.66
CA GLY A 179 13.15 -26.31 -13.78
C GLY A 179 12.19 -26.93 -12.76
N MET A 180 12.69 -27.67 -11.77
CA MET A 180 11.95 -28.10 -10.58
C MET A 180 12.33 -27.23 -9.39
N GLY A 181 11.33 -26.80 -8.62
CA GLY A 181 11.57 -26.02 -7.41
C GLY A 181 12.25 -26.85 -6.31
N ASP A 182 13.09 -26.19 -5.52
CA ASP A 182 13.84 -26.80 -4.44
C ASP A 182 12.93 -27.50 -3.39
N ASN A 183 11.71 -26.98 -3.13
CA ASN A 183 10.79 -27.61 -2.18
C ASN A 183 10.18 -28.90 -2.77
N GLU A 184 9.79 -28.91 -4.05
CA GLU A 184 9.30 -30.09 -4.77
C GLU A 184 10.40 -31.15 -4.86
N GLN A 185 11.62 -30.74 -5.19
CA GLN A 185 12.79 -31.61 -5.24
C GLN A 185 13.05 -32.25 -3.87
N ALA A 186 13.03 -31.47 -2.78
CA ALA A 186 13.19 -31.99 -1.43
C ALA A 186 12.08 -33.00 -1.04
N VAL A 187 10.84 -32.75 -1.48
CA VAL A 187 9.72 -33.68 -1.26
C VAL A 187 9.92 -34.99 -2.02
N LEU A 188 10.39 -34.93 -3.26
CA LEU A 188 10.66 -36.12 -4.08
C LEU A 188 11.82 -36.94 -3.51
N GLU A 189 12.91 -36.29 -3.11
CA GLU A 189 14.06 -36.94 -2.46
C GLU A 189 13.66 -37.63 -1.16
N ALA A 190 12.82 -36.98 -0.34
CA ALA A 190 12.33 -37.58 0.89
C ALA A 190 11.42 -38.80 0.65
N LYS A 191 10.63 -38.80 -0.44
CA LYS A 191 9.82 -39.97 -0.84
C LYS A 191 10.70 -41.12 -1.28
N LEU A 192 11.68 -40.85 -2.15
CA LEU A 192 12.63 -41.86 -2.64
C LEU A 192 13.44 -42.48 -1.49
N ALA A 193 13.87 -41.67 -0.52
CA ALA A 193 14.58 -42.17 0.66
C ALA A 193 13.73 -43.12 1.52
N LYS A 194 12.44 -42.81 1.70
CA LYS A 194 11.51 -43.70 2.43
C LYS A 194 11.26 -45.00 1.67
N GLU A 195 11.07 -44.93 0.35
CA GLU A 195 10.91 -46.13 -0.48
C GLU A 195 12.15 -47.02 -0.43
N GLU A 196 13.35 -46.43 -0.44
CA GLU A 196 14.61 -47.16 -0.27
C GLU A 196 14.73 -47.81 1.12
N GLU A 197 14.36 -47.10 2.18
CA GLU A 197 14.33 -47.65 3.55
C GLU A 197 13.33 -48.81 3.66
N GLU A 198 12.12 -48.66 3.11
CA GLU A 198 11.10 -49.71 3.12
C GLU A 198 11.53 -50.92 2.30
N ALA A 199 12.17 -50.70 1.14
CA ALA A 199 12.74 -51.76 0.31
C ALA A 199 13.89 -52.48 1.03
N ALA A 200 14.78 -51.76 1.71
CA ALA A 200 15.86 -52.33 2.51
C ALA A 200 15.31 -53.14 3.70
N ALA A 201 14.30 -52.61 4.40
CA ALA A 201 13.61 -53.32 5.48
C ALA A 201 12.89 -54.58 4.97
N ALA A 202 12.27 -54.53 3.78
CA ALA A 202 11.66 -55.68 3.14
C ALA A 202 12.70 -56.74 2.76
N ALA A 203 13.84 -56.33 2.21
CA ALA A 203 14.96 -57.23 1.90
C ALA A 203 15.50 -57.91 3.16
N GLN A 204 15.70 -57.17 4.25
CA GLN A 204 16.09 -57.73 5.55
C GLN A 204 15.05 -58.71 6.10
N ARG A 205 13.75 -58.37 6.06
CA ARG A 205 12.66 -59.27 6.47
C ARG A 205 12.67 -60.57 5.67
N ASN A 206 12.81 -60.49 4.35
CA ASN A 206 12.85 -61.66 3.47
C ASN A 206 14.10 -62.52 3.72
N MET A 207 15.26 -61.90 3.97
CA MET A 207 16.48 -62.61 4.36
C MET A 207 16.31 -63.33 5.70
N LEU A 208 15.73 -62.67 6.71
CA LEU A 208 15.45 -63.27 8.02
C LEU A 208 14.47 -64.44 7.93
N ILE A 209 13.42 -64.32 7.11
CA ILE A 209 12.48 -65.42 6.83
C ILE A 209 13.22 -66.58 6.15
N GLY A 210 14.06 -66.30 5.15
CA GLY A 210 14.87 -67.31 4.47
C GLY A 210 15.80 -68.06 5.44
N ILE A 211 16.53 -67.33 6.28
CA ILE A 211 17.39 -67.91 7.33
C ILE A 211 16.58 -68.73 8.32
N GLY A 212 15.44 -68.21 8.78
CA GLY A 212 14.52 -68.89 9.69
C GLY A 212 14.02 -70.22 9.12
N LEU A 213 13.60 -70.24 7.85
CA LEU A 213 13.16 -71.46 7.16
C LEU A 213 14.30 -72.48 7.04
N VAL A 214 15.50 -72.05 6.68
CA VAL A 214 16.69 -72.91 6.62
C VAL A 214 17.01 -73.49 8.00
N MET A 215 16.96 -72.68 9.06
CA MET A 215 17.17 -73.13 10.44
C MET A 215 16.12 -74.13 10.90
N ILE A 216 14.85 -73.94 10.53
CA ILE A 216 13.76 -74.90 10.80
C ILE A 216 14.01 -76.23 10.07
N ILE A 217 14.43 -76.19 8.82
CA ILE A 217 14.76 -77.41 8.05
C ILE A 217 15.95 -78.14 8.69
N ILE A 218 17.00 -77.41 9.07
CA ILE A 218 18.18 -77.98 9.74
C ILE A 218 17.79 -78.58 11.09
N THR A 219 17.01 -77.88 11.91
CA THR A 219 16.56 -78.41 13.21
C THR A 219 15.63 -79.62 13.05
N ALA A 220 14.72 -79.62 12.08
CA ALA A 220 13.92 -80.79 11.75
C ALA A 220 14.79 -81.99 11.32
N ALA A 221 15.80 -81.77 10.49
CA ALA A 221 16.76 -82.80 10.09
C ALA A 221 17.57 -83.34 11.29
N VAL A 222 18.02 -82.46 12.18
CA VAL A 222 18.71 -82.85 13.43
C VAL A 222 17.79 -83.66 14.33
N VAL A 223 16.53 -83.24 14.52
CA VAL A 223 15.54 -83.99 15.30
C VAL A 223 15.26 -85.37 14.69
N VAL A 224 15.19 -85.48 13.36
CA VAL A 224 15.04 -86.77 12.67
C VAL A 224 16.27 -87.66 12.90
N VAL A 225 17.49 -87.10 12.83
CA VAL A 225 18.73 -87.84 13.13
C VAL A 225 18.80 -88.26 14.60
N LEU A 226 18.40 -87.40 15.54
CA LEU A 226 18.35 -87.70 16.97
C LEU A 226 17.28 -88.76 17.28
N ARG A 227 16.09 -88.68 16.69
CA ARG A 227 15.07 -89.74 16.81
C ARG A 227 15.51 -91.05 16.19
N LYS A 228 16.25 -91.01 15.07
CA LYS A 228 16.85 -92.20 14.46
C LYS A 228 17.95 -92.82 15.33
N ARG A 229 18.71 -92.01 16.08
CA ARG A 229 19.65 -92.50 17.11
C ARG A 229 18.94 -93.03 18.36
N MET A 230 17.88 -92.37 18.83
CA MET A 230 17.09 -92.84 19.98
C MET A 230 16.25 -94.09 19.66
N ALA A 231 16.00 -94.39 18.39
CA ALA A 231 15.39 -95.66 17.98
C ALA A 231 16.37 -96.86 18.04
N ASP A 232 17.67 -96.64 18.27
CA ASP A 232 18.71 -97.68 18.36
C ASP A 232 19.20 -97.92 19.80
N GLU A 233 18.75 -97.14 20.78
CA GLU A 233 19.12 -97.31 22.19
C GLU A 233 17.88 -97.19 23.09
N GLY A 234 17.20 -98.31 23.29
CA GLY A 234 16.24 -98.48 24.37
C GLY A 234 16.93 -98.90 25.65
N GLN A 235 17.16 -97.98 26.60
CA GLN A 235 17.06 -98.31 28.03
C GLN A 235 16.95 -97.07 28.93
N ALA A 236 15.92 -97.10 29.77
CA ALA A 236 15.59 -96.10 30.78
C ALA A 236 16.53 -96.14 31.99
N VAL A 237 16.75 -94.98 32.63
CA VAL A 237 17.05 -94.92 34.07
C VAL A 237 16.31 -93.74 34.69
N GLU A 238 15.27 -94.06 35.44
CA GLU A 238 14.65 -93.24 36.47
C GLU A 238 15.37 -93.56 37.79
N LYS A 239 15.99 -92.58 38.46
CA LYS A 239 16.32 -92.65 39.89
C LYS A 239 16.21 -91.29 40.59
N ASP A 240 15.13 -91.26 41.35
CA ASP A 240 14.77 -90.53 42.57
C ASP A 240 15.91 -90.33 43.60
N PHE A 241 15.91 -89.15 44.24
CA PHE A 241 16.49 -88.88 45.56
C PHE A 241 15.63 -87.86 46.32
N GLY A 242 14.70 -88.37 47.13
CA GLY A 242 13.94 -87.61 48.09
C GLY A 242 14.71 -87.19 49.36
N ALA A 243 14.31 -86.02 49.85
CA ALA A 243 14.20 -85.56 51.25
C ALA A 243 15.44 -85.41 52.15
N SER A 244 15.76 -84.15 52.51
CA SER A 244 15.62 -83.66 53.92
C SER A 244 16.14 -82.22 54.08
N GLY A 245 15.34 -81.35 54.72
CA GLY A 245 15.85 -80.21 55.51
C GLY A 245 15.56 -78.78 55.01
N LEU A 246 14.41 -78.22 55.40
CA LEU A 246 14.17 -76.77 55.58
C LEU A 246 15.07 -76.23 56.72
N PRO A 247 15.49 -74.94 56.76
CA PRO A 247 14.56 -73.83 57.02
C PRO A 247 14.85 -72.44 56.43
N SER A 248 13.76 -71.67 56.35
CA SER A 248 13.55 -70.23 56.59
C SER A 248 14.71 -69.23 56.57
N GLY A 249 14.54 -68.17 55.77
CA GLY A 249 15.20 -66.87 56.01
C GLY A 249 15.26 -65.98 54.78
N MET A 250 14.27 -65.11 54.58
CA MET A 250 14.41 -63.91 53.75
C MET A 250 15.50 -63.00 54.33
N PRO A 251 16.13 -62.17 53.50
CA PRO A 251 15.79 -60.75 53.59
C PRO A 251 15.57 -60.03 52.25
N ASP A 252 14.61 -59.12 52.34
CA ASP A 252 14.35 -57.93 51.54
C ASP A 252 15.63 -57.09 51.29
N MET A 253 15.84 -56.65 50.05
CA MET A 253 16.83 -55.62 49.69
C MET A 253 16.20 -54.57 48.77
N ASN A 254 15.26 -53.83 49.32
CA ASN A 254 15.04 -52.43 48.98
C ASN A 254 16.24 -51.58 49.45
N ALA A 255 17.19 -51.29 48.56
CA ALA A 255 18.19 -50.25 48.77
C ALA A 255 18.84 -49.81 47.45
N GLN A 256 18.46 -48.63 46.96
CA GLN A 256 19.22 -47.86 45.99
C GLN A 256 19.63 -46.54 46.68
N PRO A 257 20.93 -46.28 46.92
CA PRO A 257 21.37 -45.01 47.48
C PRO A 257 21.62 -43.96 46.38
N ALA A 258 21.29 -42.72 46.74
CA ALA A 258 21.57 -41.49 46.01
C ALA A 258 23.09 -41.21 45.89
N ALA A 259 23.54 -40.54 44.82
CA ALA A 259 23.67 -39.07 44.79
C ALA A 259 24.64 -38.54 43.69
N ILE A 260 24.24 -37.39 43.12
CA ILE A 260 24.99 -36.23 42.59
C ILE A 260 25.79 -36.32 41.28
N TYR A 261 25.43 -35.45 40.33
CA TYR A 261 26.19 -34.47 39.50
C TYR A 261 25.36 -34.26 38.21
N GLY A 262 25.04 -33.08 37.67
CA GLY A 262 25.18 -31.68 37.99
C GLY A 262 24.42 -30.94 36.88
N ALA A 263 23.50 -30.04 37.21
CA ALA A 263 22.73 -29.31 36.21
C ALA A 263 23.27 -27.88 36.08
N THR A 264 23.88 -27.58 34.93
CA THR A 264 24.00 -26.22 34.40
C THR A 264 22.96 -26.08 33.30
N THR A 265 21.84 -25.43 33.61
CA THR A 265 20.90 -24.93 32.61
C THR A 265 21.20 -23.45 32.40
N THR A 266 21.62 -23.13 31.19
CA THR A 266 21.71 -21.76 30.68
C THR A 266 20.30 -21.26 30.45
N ALA A 267 20.04 -20.05 30.94
CA ALA A 267 18.79 -19.33 30.86
C ALA A 267 18.28 -19.18 29.41
N MET A 268 16.98 -19.39 29.24
CA MET A 268 16.19 -18.80 28.15
C MET A 268 15.36 -17.65 28.74
N PRO A 269 15.12 -16.55 27.99
CA PRO A 269 14.33 -15.42 28.48
C PRO A 269 12.82 -15.70 28.48
N ASP A 270 12.21 -15.20 29.55
CA ASP A 270 10.79 -15.14 29.88
C ASP A 270 10.04 -14.20 28.93
N MET A 271 9.02 -14.71 28.23
CA MET A 271 8.02 -13.91 27.51
C MET A 271 6.66 -14.07 28.18
N THR A 272 6.46 -13.38 29.30
CA THR A 272 5.12 -13.12 29.85
C THR A 272 4.99 -11.65 30.26
N ALA A 273 4.94 -10.75 29.28
CA ALA A 273 4.53 -9.37 29.48
C ALA A 273 3.03 -9.20 29.18
N GLN A 274 2.26 -9.06 30.25
CA GLN A 274 0.89 -8.52 30.24
C GLN A 274 0.90 -7.04 29.81
N PRO A 275 -0.03 -6.58 28.95
CA PRO A 275 -0.28 -5.14 28.83
C PRO A 275 -1.09 -4.64 30.03
N ALA A 276 -0.69 -3.47 30.52
CA ALA A 276 -1.29 -2.76 31.64
C ALA A 276 -2.73 -2.33 31.34
N ALA A 277 -3.57 -2.41 32.37
CA ALA A 277 -4.95 -1.95 32.34
C ALA A 277 -5.04 -0.43 32.12
N VAL A 278 -5.69 -0.02 31.04
CA VAL A 278 -6.17 1.35 30.82
C VAL A 278 -7.51 1.51 31.55
N GLN A 279 -7.63 2.58 32.34
CA GLN A 279 -8.83 2.92 33.11
C GLN A 279 -10.02 3.23 32.18
N PRO A 280 -11.27 2.96 32.59
CA PRO A 280 -12.44 3.37 31.82
C PRO A 280 -12.60 4.91 31.86
N VAL A 281 -12.67 5.53 30.70
CA VAL A 281 -13.11 6.93 30.56
C VAL A 281 -14.62 7.02 30.80
N ASP A 282 -15.00 7.98 31.64
CA ASP A 282 -16.34 8.27 32.10
C ASP A 282 -17.14 8.98 30.99
N ASN A 283 -18.22 8.36 30.52
CA ASN A 283 -19.04 8.84 29.41
C ASN A 283 -20.22 9.71 29.89
N SER A 284 -19.92 10.70 30.73
CA SER A 284 -20.92 11.53 31.42
C SER A 284 -20.72 13.02 31.14
N ALA A 285 -20.96 13.46 29.91
CA ALA A 285 -21.18 14.88 29.59
C ALA A 285 -22.08 15.04 28.36
N LEU A 286 -23.31 14.54 28.47
CA LEU A 286 -24.40 14.93 27.59
C LEU A 286 -25.12 16.12 28.25
N SER A 287 -24.81 17.36 27.86
CA SER A 287 -25.77 18.48 27.80
C SER A 287 -25.07 19.82 27.57
N ALA A 288 -25.69 20.58 26.66
CA ALA A 288 -25.65 22.03 26.52
C ALA A 288 -24.48 22.65 25.75
N LEU A 289 -24.62 22.73 24.43
CA LEU A 289 -24.29 23.92 23.64
C LEU A 289 -25.34 24.10 22.51
N THR A 290 -26.27 25.01 22.79
CA THR A 290 -26.89 26.03 21.93
C THR A 290 -27.21 25.73 20.45
N GLU A 291 -28.50 25.80 20.12
CA GLU A 291 -29.04 25.83 18.74
C GLU A 291 -28.57 27.09 17.98
N PRO A 292 -28.15 27.00 16.70
CA PRO A 292 -28.13 28.14 15.80
C PRO A 292 -29.51 28.35 15.15
N ASP A 293 -29.89 29.62 15.00
CA ASP A 293 -31.11 30.10 14.34
C ASP A 293 -31.27 29.56 12.90
N PRO A 294 -32.51 29.44 12.37
CA PRO A 294 -32.76 28.83 11.08
C PRO A 294 -32.29 29.72 9.91
N VAL A 295 -31.28 29.23 9.19
CA VAL A 295 -30.83 29.79 7.91
C VAL A 295 -31.90 29.58 6.84
N ALA A 296 -32.11 30.61 6.02
CA ALA A 296 -33.12 30.65 4.97
C ALA A 296 -33.01 29.49 3.97
N ALA A 297 -34.17 29.03 3.48
CA ALA A 297 -34.28 27.96 2.50
C ALA A 297 -33.55 28.31 1.19
N PRO A 298 -32.74 27.40 0.61
CA PRO A 298 -32.09 27.65 -0.67
C PRO A 298 -33.12 27.69 -1.80
N ALA A 299 -32.96 28.66 -2.69
CA ALA A 299 -33.76 28.81 -3.90
C ALA A 299 -33.60 27.59 -4.81
N ALA A 300 -34.69 27.20 -5.47
CA ALA A 300 -34.70 26.08 -6.40
C ALA A 300 -33.79 26.36 -7.61
N VAL A 301 -32.69 25.61 -7.70
CA VAL A 301 -31.81 25.55 -8.88
C VAL A 301 -32.56 24.84 -10.01
N GLN A 302 -32.69 25.50 -11.16
CA GLN A 302 -33.19 24.85 -12.37
C GLN A 302 -32.12 23.88 -12.90
N PRO A 303 -32.47 22.66 -13.34
CA PRO A 303 -31.49 21.75 -13.92
C PRO A 303 -31.02 22.27 -15.28
N GLU A 304 -29.71 22.49 -15.40
CA GLU A 304 -29.05 22.73 -16.68
C GLU A 304 -29.14 21.50 -17.60
N PRO A 305 -29.12 21.69 -18.94
CA PRO A 305 -29.20 20.59 -19.89
C PRO A 305 -27.91 19.76 -19.86
N VAL A 306 -28.03 18.52 -19.39
CA VAL A 306 -26.94 17.53 -19.37
C VAL A 306 -26.40 17.35 -20.80
N ALA A 307 -25.10 17.62 -20.98
CA ALA A 307 -24.38 17.35 -22.22
C ALA A 307 -24.48 15.85 -22.57
N ALA A 308 -24.69 15.55 -23.86
CA ALA A 308 -24.72 14.17 -24.34
C ALA A 308 -23.38 13.47 -24.05
N PRO A 309 -23.38 12.16 -23.71
CA PRO A 309 -22.14 11.43 -23.45
C PRO A 309 -21.24 11.46 -24.69
N ALA A 310 -19.97 11.82 -24.50
CA ALA A 310 -18.97 11.82 -25.56
C ALA A 310 -18.84 10.41 -26.16
N GLU A 311 -18.85 10.32 -27.49
CA GLU A 311 -18.62 9.03 -28.16
C GLU A 311 -17.16 8.58 -27.92
N PRO A 312 -16.92 7.30 -27.61
CA PRO A 312 -15.57 6.82 -27.31
C PRO A 312 -14.67 6.97 -28.54
N THR A 313 -13.46 7.50 -28.33
CA THR A 313 -12.45 7.73 -29.38
C THR A 313 -11.48 6.56 -29.45
N VAL A 314 -10.70 6.45 -30.53
CA VAL A 314 -9.70 5.37 -30.68
C VAL A 314 -8.39 5.79 -30.01
N VAL A 315 -7.95 5.02 -29.02
CA VAL A 315 -6.70 5.25 -28.27
C VAL A 315 -5.51 4.60 -28.99
N ASN A 316 -5.67 3.36 -29.45
CA ASN A 316 -4.60 2.63 -30.12
C ASN A 316 -5.16 1.67 -31.18
N GLN A 317 -4.42 1.43 -32.27
CA GLN A 317 -4.78 0.49 -33.32
C GLN A 317 -3.55 -0.30 -33.79
N TRP A 318 -3.64 -1.63 -33.82
CA TRP A 318 -2.55 -2.50 -34.27
C TRP A 318 -3.07 -3.64 -35.14
N THR A 319 -2.16 -4.39 -35.78
CA THR A 319 -2.48 -5.60 -36.55
C THR A 319 -1.67 -6.76 -35.97
N ASP A 320 -2.34 -7.88 -35.66
CA ASP A 320 -1.69 -9.06 -35.11
C ASP A 320 -0.93 -9.87 -36.17
N GLU A 321 -0.15 -10.86 -35.73
CA GLU A 321 0.64 -11.76 -36.60
C GLU A 321 -0.24 -12.59 -37.56
N ASN A 322 -1.53 -12.71 -37.26
CA ASN A 322 -2.52 -13.40 -38.08
C ASN A 322 -3.22 -12.44 -39.08
N GLY A 323 -2.86 -11.15 -39.08
CA GLY A 323 -3.37 -10.13 -39.99
C GLY A 323 -4.71 -9.51 -39.57
N HIS A 324 -5.18 -9.73 -38.33
CA HIS A 324 -6.39 -9.06 -37.84
C HIS A 324 -6.05 -7.69 -37.28
N THR A 325 -6.84 -6.69 -37.63
CA THR A 325 -6.69 -5.33 -37.11
C THR A 325 -7.54 -5.15 -35.84
N TRP A 326 -6.92 -4.60 -34.81
CA TRP A 326 -7.48 -4.39 -33.48
C TRP A 326 -7.42 -2.91 -33.12
N ARG A 327 -8.35 -2.44 -32.29
CA ARG A 327 -8.32 -1.10 -31.70
C ARG A 327 -8.83 -1.09 -30.25
N VAL A 328 -8.20 -0.29 -29.42
CA VAL A 328 -8.65 0.04 -28.05
C VAL A 328 -9.34 1.40 -28.12
N MET A 329 -10.52 1.48 -27.52
CA MET A 329 -11.31 2.69 -27.41
C MET A 329 -11.04 3.39 -26.06
N SER A 330 -11.35 4.68 -25.95
CA SER A 330 -11.15 5.47 -24.71
C SER A 330 -12.01 5.01 -23.53
N ASP A 331 -13.01 4.16 -23.78
CA ASP A 331 -13.82 3.50 -22.76
C ASP A 331 -13.25 2.13 -22.33
N GLY A 332 -12.01 1.82 -22.72
CA GLY A 332 -11.34 0.54 -22.45
C GLY A 332 -11.84 -0.63 -23.29
N THR A 333 -12.78 -0.41 -24.24
CA THR A 333 -13.30 -1.50 -25.06
C THR A 333 -12.37 -1.85 -26.21
N ASN A 334 -12.10 -3.15 -26.36
CA ASN A 334 -11.35 -3.67 -27.50
C ASN A 334 -12.30 -4.01 -28.65
N ARG A 335 -11.91 -3.66 -29.86
CA ARG A 335 -12.64 -4.02 -31.08
C ARG A 335 -11.69 -4.58 -32.12
N TRP A 336 -12.15 -5.54 -32.90
CA TRP A 336 -11.39 -6.09 -34.02
C TRP A 336 -12.16 -6.01 -35.33
N TRP A 337 -11.43 -5.94 -36.44
CA TRP A 337 -11.97 -5.74 -37.78
C TRP A 337 -12.21 -7.08 -38.48
N ASN A 338 -13.48 -7.35 -38.84
CA ASN A 338 -13.85 -8.60 -39.53
C ASN A 338 -13.83 -8.50 -41.06
N GLY A 339 -13.36 -7.38 -41.62
CA GLY A 339 -13.40 -7.09 -43.06
C GLY A 339 -14.56 -6.20 -43.51
N THR A 340 -15.61 -6.04 -42.69
CA THR A 340 -16.79 -5.22 -43.01
C THR A 340 -17.20 -4.25 -41.91
N ASP A 341 -17.00 -4.62 -40.64
CA ASP A 341 -17.34 -3.79 -39.48
C ASP A 341 -16.45 -4.12 -38.27
N TRP A 342 -16.42 -3.20 -37.29
CA TRP A 342 -15.70 -3.37 -36.03
C TRP A 342 -16.55 -4.14 -35.03
N GLN A 343 -16.07 -5.31 -34.62
CA GLN A 343 -16.73 -6.16 -33.63
C GLN A 343 -16.17 -5.89 -32.24
N LYS A 344 -17.06 -5.68 -31.25
CA LYS A 344 -16.66 -5.64 -29.84
C LYS A 344 -16.23 -7.04 -29.41
N VAL A 345 -15.17 -7.10 -28.61
CA VAL A 345 -14.72 -8.32 -27.93
C VAL A 345 -15.22 -8.32 -26.50
#